data_AF-A0A1W9XA17-F1
#
_entry.id   AF-A0A1W9XA17-F1
#
_cell.length_a   1.000
_cell.length_b   1.000
_cell.length_c   1.000
_cell.angle_alpha   90.00
_cell.angle_beta   90.00
_cell.angle_gamma   90.00
#
_symmetry.space_group_name_H-M   'P 1'
#
loop_
_entity.id
_entity.type
_entity.pdbx_description
1 polymer ?
#
loop_
_entity_poly.entity_id
_entity_poly.type
_entity_poly.pdbx_seq_one_letter_code
_entity_poly.pdbx_strand_id
1 'polypeptide(L)'
;MFKDYYLIAQIHPEADIRVIKAMRGVLGKIYHSDVAENSDDEKMKEINNAIDELSEESRRAEYNKIHPYFNNDSYEKVTRLYNILEKLRTVFRSENEKDISTNNKIFSNCTGCKGLLVLE
;
A
#
# COMPACT_ATOMS: atom_id res chain seq x y z
N MET A 1 -13.50 21.30 12.81
CA MET A 1 -12.23 20.55 12.74
C MET A 1 -12.56 19.12 12.36
N PHE A 2 -11.87 18.54 11.38
CA PHE A 2 -12.07 17.13 11.00
C PHE A 2 -11.60 16.22 12.15
N LYS A 3 -12.40 15.23 12.52
CA LYS A 3 -12.04 14.19 13.51
C LYS A 3 -11.88 12.87 12.78
N ASP A 4 -10.78 12.18 13.04
CA ASP A 4 -10.52 10.85 12.52
C ASP A 4 -11.13 9.80 13.46
N TYR A 5 -12.35 9.36 13.16
CA TYR A 5 -13.06 8.39 13.99
C TYR A 5 -12.41 7.00 13.93
N TYR A 6 -11.77 6.64 12.81
CA TYR A 6 -11.07 5.37 12.68
C TYR A 6 -9.85 5.33 13.58
N LEU A 7 -9.09 6.43 13.63
CA LEU A 7 -7.95 6.56 14.53
C LEU A 7 -8.36 6.59 16.01
N ILE A 8 -9.40 7.36 16.35
CA ILE A 8 -9.92 7.44 17.74
C ILE A 8 -10.39 6.06 18.22
N ALA A 9 -11.14 5.33 17.38
CA ALA A 9 -11.62 4.00 17.70
C ALA A 9 -10.57 2.89 17.48
N GLN A 10 -9.35 3.23 17.06
CA GLN A 10 -8.24 2.29 16.81
C GLN A 10 -8.62 1.14 15.86
N ILE A 11 -9.38 1.44 14.81
CA ILE A 11 -9.89 0.48 13.83
C ILE A 11 -9.48 0.88 12.42
N HIS A 12 -9.29 -0.13 11.58
CA HIS A 12 -9.02 0.09 10.16
C HIS A 12 -10.28 0.59 9.43
N PRO A 13 -10.18 1.50 8.44
CA PRO A 13 -11.33 1.98 7.65
C PRO A 13 -12.13 0.88 6.95
N GLU A 14 -11.49 -0.26 6.67
CA GLU A 14 -12.10 -1.43 6.03
C GLU A 14 -12.65 -2.46 7.03
N ALA A 15 -12.64 -2.17 8.33
CA ALA A 15 -13.14 -3.10 9.35
C ALA A 15 -14.64 -3.40 9.18
N ASP A 16 -15.03 -4.64 9.45
CA ASP A 16 -16.42 -5.08 9.51
C ASP A 16 -17.16 -4.38 10.66
N ILE A 17 -18.43 -4.03 10.45
CA ILE A 17 -19.31 -3.43 11.47
C ILE A 17 -19.36 -4.23 12.78
N ARG A 18 -19.21 -5.57 12.71
CA ARG A 18 -19.12 -6.43 13.90
C ARG A 18 -17.88 -6.10 14.74
N VAL A 19 -16.75 -5.84 14.08
CA VAL A 19 -15.49 -5.45 14.73
C VAL A 19 -15.63 -4.07 15.36
N ILE A 20 -16.24 -3.13 14.65
CA ILE A 20 -16.48 -1.76 15.13
C ILE A 20 -17.31 -1.78 16.44
N LYS A 21 -18.41 -2.55 16.45
CA LYS A 21 -19.27 -2.68 17.65
C LYS A 21 -18.56 -3.40 18.81
N ALA A 22 -17.77 -4.43 18.51
CA ALA A 22 -17.00 -5.16 19.52
C ALA A 22 -15.91 -4.30 20.19
N MET A 23 -15.42 -3.27 19.49
CA MET A 23 -14.31 -2.45 19.96
C MET A 23 -14.62 -1.70 21.26
N ARG A 24 -15.89 -1.37 21.51
CA ARG A 24 -16.33 -0.74 22.77
C ARG A 24 -15.95 -1.59 23.99
N GLY A 25 -16.15 -2.90 23.90
CA GLY A 25 -15.82 -3.84 24.99
C GLY A 25 -14.32 -4.07 25.13
N VAL A 26 -13.58 -4.03 24.01
CA VAL A 26 -12.11 -4.18 24.01
C VAL A 26 -11.45 -2.97 24.66
N LEU A 27 -11.81 -1.76 24.20
CA LEU A 27 -11.23 -0.51 24.70
C LEU A 27 -11.73 -0.15 26.10
N GLY A 28 -12.96 -0.57 26.47
CA GLY A 28 -13.45 -0.43 27.84
C GLY A 28 -12.57 -1.14 28.87
N LYS A 29 -11.97 -2.29 28.54
CA LYS A 29 -11.04 -2.97 29.46
C LYS A 29 -9.73 -2.20 29.68
N ILE A 30 -9.41 -1.26 28.80
CA ILE A 30 -8.15 -0.50 28.83
C ILE A 30 -8.36 0.87 29.50
N TYR A 31 -9.50 1.52 29.26
CA TYR A 31 -9.72 2.91 29.65
C TYR A 31 -10.83 3.13 30.69
N HIS A 32 -11.66 2.12 31.00
CA HIS A 32 -12.76 2.29 31.95
C HIS A 32 -12.27 2.32 33.41
N SER A 33 -12.76 3.30 34.18
CA SER A 33 -12.41 3.52 35.60
C SER A 33 -12.69 2.34 36.53
N ASP A 34 -13.68 1.52 36.21
CA ASP A 34 -14.01 0.32 37.00
C ASP A 34 -13.03 -0.86 36.81
N VAL A 35 -12.24 -0.87 35.72
CA VAL A 35 -11.48 -2.07 35.32
C VAL A 35 -9.98 -1.82 35.12
N ALA A 36 -9.58 -0.60 34.79
CA ALA A 36 -8.20 -0.29 34.41
C ALA A 36 -7.53 0.73 35.35
N GLU A 37 -6.26 0.49 35.69
CA GLU A 37 -5.43 1.43 36.47
C GLU A 37 -5.13 2.74 35.71
N ASN A 38 -5.04 2.67 34.37
CA ASN A 38 -4.84 3.84 33.50
C ASN A 38 -6.17 4.32 32.92
N SER A 39 -7.16 4.49 33.78
CA SER A 39 -8.49 4.93 33.38
C SER A 39 -8.47 6.35 32.82
N ASP A 40 -9.16 6.54 31.71
CA ASP A 40 -9.31 7.85 31.07
C ASP A 40 -10.73 7.97 30.52
N ASP A 41 -11.62 8.50 31.36
CA ASP A 41 -13.04 8.65 31.06
C ASP A 41 -13.28 9.60 29.87
N GLU A 42 -12.39 10.58 29.64
CA GLU A 42 -12.49 11.48 28.50
C GLU A 42 -12.19 10.74 27.19
N LYS A 43 -11.10 9.98 27.14
CA LYS A 43 -10.79 9.13 25.98
C LYS A 43 -11.89 8.10 25.74
N MET A 44 -12.44 7.50 26.79
CA MET A 44 -13.52 6.53 26.63
C MET A 44 -14.78 7.16 26.03
N LYS A 45 -15.11 8.41 26.40
CA LYS A 45 -16.21 9.15 25.76
C LYS A 45 -15.94 9.41 24.28
N GLU A 46 -14.72 9.80 23.91
CA GLU A 46 -14.36 10.01 22.50
C GLU A 46 -14.45 8.73 21.68
N ILE A 47 -13.94 7.62 22.22
CA ILE A 47 -14.04 6.28 21.62
C ILE A 47 -15.50 5.88 21.42
N ASN A 48 -16.35 6.05 22.43
CA ASN A 48 -17.78 5.73 22.33
C ASN A 48 -18.46 6.54 21.24
N ASN A 49 -18.23 7.86 21.20
CA ASN A 49 -18.78 8.73 20.17
C ASN A 49 -18.32 8.33 18.75
N ALA A 50 -17.04 7.99 18.59
CA ALA A 50 -16.49 7.52 17.31
C ALA A 50 -17.12 6.19 16.88
N ILE A 51 -17.23 5.22 17.79
CA ILE A 51 -17.86 3.93 17.51
C ILE A 51 -19.34 4.12 17.19
N ASP A 52 -20.06 4.99 17.91
CA ASP A 52 -21.47 5.28 17.65
C ASP A 52 -21.65 5.85 16.24
N GLU A 53 -20.81 6.79 15.82
CA GLU A 53 -20.82 7.35 14.47
C GLU A 53 -20.55 6.29 13.39
N LEU A 54 -19.56 5.44 13.60
CA LEU A 54 -19.16 4.40 12.65
C LEU A 54 -20.07 3.15 12.68
N SER A 55 -20.91 3.01 13.70
CA SER A 55 -21.80 1.85 13.87
C SER A 55 -23.04 1.88 12.98
N GLU A 56 -23.38 3.04 12.43
CA GLU A 56 -24.49 3.22 11.49
C GLU A 56 -23.95 3.30 10.07
N GLU A 57 -24.44 2.42 9.19
CA GLU A 57 -23.93 2.30 7.82
C GLU A 57 -24.12 3.59 7.02
N SER A 58 -25.23 4.30 7.20
CA SER A 58 -25.51 5.57 6.52
C SER A 58 -24.53 6.67 6.91
N ARG A 59 -24.29 6.84 8.23
CA ARG A 59 -23.33 7.82 8.78
C ARG A 59 -21.91 7.47 8.38
N ARG A 60 -21.54 6.19 8.46
CA ARG A 60 -20.23 5.70 8.02
C ARG A 60 -20.00 5.96 6.52
N ALA A 61 -21.00 5.70 5.68
CA ALA A 61 -20.89 5.93 4.24
C ALA A 61 -20.73 7.43 3.92
N GLU A 62 -21.42 8.31 4.63
CA GLU A 62 -21.25 9.77 4.49
C GLU A 62 -19.85 10.22 4.94
N TYR A 63 -19.40 9.71 6.08
CA TYR A 63 -18.06 9.98 6.62
C TYR A 63 -16.96 9.49 5.68
N ASN A 64 -17.11 8.31 5.08
CA ASN A 64 -16.14 7.74 4.16
C ASN A 64 -15.92 8.61 2.92
N LYS A 65 -16.96 9.31 2.42
CA LYS A 65 -16.84 10.21 1.26
C LYS A 65 -15.89 11.37 1.50
N ILE A 66 -15.84 11.89 2.73
CA ILE A 66 -14.98 13.03 3.09
C ILE A 66 -13.62 12.58 3.64
N HIS A 67 -13.47 11.30 3.97
CA HIS A 67 -12.28 10.80 4.64
C HIS A 67 -11.09 10.63 3.69
N PRO A 68 -9.90 11.16 4.01
CA PRO A 68 -8.74 11.13 3.12
C PRO A 68 -8.32 9.71 2.69
N TYR A 69 -8.45 8.70 3.55
CA TYR A 69 -8.13 7.30 3.19
C TYR A 69 -8.81 6.83 1.89
N PHE A 70 -10.11 7.14 1.71
CA PHE A 70 -10.86 6.72 0.53
C PHE A 70 -10.67 7.67 -0.66
N ASN A 71 -10.15 8.88 -0.41
CA ASN A 71 -9.88 9.89 -1.43
C ASN A 71 -8.40 9.91 -1.87
N ASN A 72 -7.50 9.23 -1.15
CA ASN A 72 -6.08 9.23 -1.46
C ASN A 72 -5.77 8.19 -2.52
N ASP A 73 -5.82 8.66 -3.77
CA ASP A 73 -5.34 8.01 -5.00
C ASP A 73 -3.85 7.62 -4.99
N SER A 74 -3.12 7.74 -3.87
CA SER A 74 -1.69 7.45 -3.81
C SER A 74 -1.36 6.04 -4.29
N TYR A 75 -2.19 5.05 -3.92
CA TYR A 75 -2.02 3.68 -4.42
C TYR A 75 -2.30 3.55 -5.91
N GLU A 76 -3.31 4.25 -6.43
CA GLU A 76 -3.63 4.25 -7.86
C GLU A 76 -2.53 4.92 -8.68
N LYS A 77 -1.96 6.03 -8.19
CA LYS A 77 -0.82 6.74 -8.80
C LYS A 77 0.44 5.88 -8.85
N VAL A 78 0.82 5.25 -7.73
CA VAL A 78 1.98 4.34 -7.68
C VAL A 78 1.78 3.16 -8.62
N THR A 79 0.59 2.58 -8.64
CA THR A 79 0.24 1.48 -9.54
C THR A 79 0.31 1.91 -11.02
N ARG A 80 -0.17 3.12 -11.35
CA ARG A 80 -0.07 3.70 -12.69
C ARG A 80 1.38 3.88 -13.12
N LEU A 81 2.23 4.41 -12.24
CA LEU A 81 3.66 4.57 -12.49
C LEU A 81 4.34 3.22 -12.71
N TYR A 82 4.05 2.22 -11.88
CA TYR A 82 4.61 0.87 -12.03
C TYR A 82 4.25 0.25 -13.39
N ASN A 83 2.98 0.37 -13.79
CA ASN A 83 2.50 -0.12 -15.08
C ASN A 83 3.13 0.63 -16.27
N ILE A 84 3.40 1.93 -16.13
CA ILE A 84 4.12 2.72 -17.14
C ILE A 84 5.58 2.25 -17.24
N LEU A 85 6.25 2.05 -16.10
CA LEU A 85 7.63 1.57 -16.06
C LEU A 85 7.79 0.20 -16.71
N GLU A 86 6.87 -0.74 -16.44
CA GLU A 86 6.87 -2.05 -17.10
C GLU A 86 6.66 -1.95 -18.61
N LYS A 87 5.73 -1.10 -19.07
CA LYS A 87 5.53 -0.85 -20.50
C LYS A 87 6.79 -0.28 -21.15
N LEU A 88 7.40 0.74 -20.55
CA LEU A 88 8.63 1.34 -21.06
C LEU A 88 9.77 0.30 -21.13
N ARG A 89 9.92 -0.55 -20.10
CA ARG A 89 10.89 -1.64 -20.08
C ARG A 89 10.72 -2.61 -21.26
N THR A 90 9.49 -2.94 -21.65
CA THR A 90 9.25 -3.81 -22.83
C THR A 90 9.58 -3.12 -24.15
N VAL A 91 9.31 -1.81 -24.28
CA VAL A 91 9.64 -1.02 -25.48
C VAL A 91 11.16 -0.95 -25.69
N PHE A 92 11.93 -0.58 -24.65
CA PHE A 92 13.38 -0.46 -24.73
C PHE A 92 14.13 -1.80 -24.89
N ARG A 93 13.49 -2.93 -24.55
CA ARG A 93 14.06 -4.27 -24.82
C ARG A 93 14.07 -4.61 -26.32
N SER A 94 13.17 -4.03 -27.11
CA SER A 94 13.06 -4.29 -28.57
C SER A 94 14.06 -3.51 -29.43
N GLU A 95 14.68 -2.46 -28.88
CA GLU A 95 15.69 -1.65 -29.58
C GLU A 95 17.10 -2.25 -29.46
N ASN A 96 17.40 -2.92 -28.35
CA ASN A 96 18.72 -3.53 -28.11
C ASN A 96 18.97 -4.86 -28.84
N GLU A 97 17.93 -5.54 -29.36
CA GLU A 97 18.11 -6.73 -30.20
C GLU A 97 18.52 -6.39 -31.65
N LYS A 98 18.27 -5.17 -32.10
CA LYS A 98 18.65 -4.74 -33.47
C LYS A 98 20.11 -4.30 -33.57
N ASP A 99 20.76 -3.97 -32.45
CA ASP A 99 22.14 -3.46 -32.43
C ASP A 99 23.21 -4.56 -32.15
N ILE A 100 22.82 -5.78 -31.79
CA ILE A 100 23.77 -6.92 -31.65
C ILE A 100 24.05 -7.59 -33.00
N SER A 101 23.16 -7.45 -34.00
CA SER A 101 23.34 -8.02 -35.35
C SER A 101 24.40 -7.27 -36.18
N THR A 102 24.64 -5.98 -35.90
CA THR A 102 25.58 -5.14 -36.68
C THR A 102 27.03 -5.21 -36.18
N ASN A 103 27.27 -5.54 -34.91
CA ASN A 103 28.64 -5.62 -34.34
C ASN A 103 29.34 -6.97 -34.58
N ASN A 104 28.61 -8.06 -34.86
CA ASN A 104 29.22 -9.36 -35.20
C ASN A 104 29.75 -9.44 -36.65
N LYS A 105 29.57 -8.39 -37.47
CA LYS A 105 30.20 -8.32 -38.81
C LYS A 105 31.61 -7.73 -38.81
N ILE A 106 32.05 -7.10 -37.71
CA ILE A 106 33.37 -6.44 -37.66
C ILE A 106 34.49 -7.40 -37.20
N PHE A 107 34.16 -8.48 -36.48
CA PHE A 107 35.17 -9.41 -35.92
C PHE A 107 35.50 -10.65 -36.77
N SER A 108 35.07 -10.74 -38.03
CA SER A 108 35.28 -11.93 -38.87
C SER A 108 36.45 -11.86 -39.87
N ASN A 109 37.18 -10.74 -39.96
CA ASN A 109 38.20 -10.55 -41.02
C ASN A 109 39.67 -10.47 -40.53
N CYS A 110 39.98 -10.96 -39.33
CA CYS A 110 41.38 -11.18 -38.94
C CYS A 110 41.83 -12.60 -39.29
N THR A 111 41.96 -12.90 -40.58
CA THR A 111 42.69 -14.08 -41.04
C THR A 111 44.18 -13.84 -40.91
N GLY A 112 44.79 -14.35 -39.84
CA GLY A 112 46.24 -14.37 -39.72
C GLY A 112 46.73 -14.53 -38.30
N CYS A 113 46.72 -15.77 -37.80
CA CYS A 113 47.84 -16.34 -37.02
C CYS A 113 47.61 -17.85 -36.82
N LYS A 114 48.45 -18.63 -37.51
CA LYS A 114 48.70 -20.06 -37.31
C LYS A 114 49.30 -20.31 -35.92
N GLY A 115 49.12 -21.53 -35.40
CA GLY A 115 49.92 -22.12 -34.33
C GLY A 115 49.03 -22.75 -33.28
N LEU A 116 48.62 -24.00 -33.42
CA LEU A 116 49.38 -25.22 -33.05
C LEU A 116 49.73 -25.25 -31.55
N LEU A 117 49.11 -26.19 -30.83
CA LEU A 117 49.68 -27.19 -29.90
C LEU A 117 48.51 -27.70 -29.02
N VAL A 118 47.96 -28.89 -29.28
CA VAL A 118 48.38 -30.22 -28.74
C VAL A 118 48.06 -30.33 -27.24
N LEU A 119 47.07 -31.18 -26.89
CA LEU A 119 47.18 -32.39 -26.02
C LEU A 119 47.92 -32.11 -24.70
N GLU A 120 47.35 -32.30 -23.51
CA GLU A 120 46.65 -33.50 -23.00
C GLU A 120 45.42 -33.17 -22.13
#